data_AF-A0A2E7S8P2-F1
#
_entry.id   AF-A0A2E7S8P2-F1
#
_cell.length_a   1.000
_cell.length_b   1.000
_cell.length_c   1.000
_cell.angle_alpha   90.00
_cell.angle_beta   90.00
_cell.angle_gamma   90.00
#
_symmetry.space_group_name_H-M   'P 1'
#
loop_
_entity.id
_entity.type
_entity.pdbx_description
1 polymer ?
#
loop_
_entity_poly.entity_id
_entity_poly.type
_entity_poly.pdbx_seq_one_letter_code
_entity_poly.pdbx_strand_id
1 'polypeptide(L)'
;GEMIIGASDIMVSKARDFPDRPAQKFMDNPILRKMFQASPIRNTKASTAFYERMKDVEQAHADLSLSKKLQDWDRYKEIYEEKKDLLKWKGFIKKKQRILNELNKRIRVIRFDTRMGADEKRERMDQLYLLRNQIMDRIAESPALR
;
A
#
# COMPACT_ATOMS: atom_id res chain seq x y z
N GLY A 1 -22.41 -34.66 15.44
CA GLY A 1 -22.69 -33.59 14.47
C GLY A 1 -21.43 -32.76 14.34
N GLU A 2 -20.59 -33.12 13.37
CA GLU A 2 -19.29 -32.48 13.17
C GLU A 2 -19.39 -31.55 11.97
N MET A 3 -19.15 -30.26 12.24
CA MET A 3 -19.14 -29.20 11.25
C MET A 3 -17.74 -29.13 10.64
N ILE A 4 -17.49 -29.87 9.57
CA ILE A 4 -16.31 -29.66 8.72
C ILE A 4 -16.66 -28.56 7.72
N ILE A 5 -16.43 -27.31 8.10
CA ILE A 5 -16.28 -26.22 7.13
C ILE A 5 -14.79 -26.08 6.87
N GLY A 6 -14.29 -26.88 5.94
CA GLY A 6 -12.94 -26.81 5.43
C GLY A 6 -12.95 -27.22 3.96
N ALA A 7 -12.39 -26.38 3.11
CA ALA A 7 -12.20 -26.59 1.66
C ALA A 7 -13.42 -26.32 0.74
N SER A 8 -14.06 -25.16 0.89
CA SER A 8 -14.85 -24.57 -0.20
C SER A 8 -14.20 -23.26 -0.65
N ASP A 9 -13.06 -23.33 -1.35
CA ASP A 9 -12.59 -22.25 -2.24
C ASP A 9 -11.48 -22.67 -3.23
N ILE A 10 -11.41 -23.97 -3.56
CA ILE A 10 -10.50 -24.50 -4.59
C ILE A 10 -11.30 -25.01 -5.79
N MET A 11 -12.26 -24.27 -6.32
CA MET A 11 -12.80 -24.52 -7.68
C MET A 11 -13.42 -23.27 -8.31
N VAL A 12 -12.58 -22.25 -8.59
CA VAL A 12 -12.91 -21.20 -9.58
C VAL A 12 -11.71 -20.99 -10.50
N SER A 13 -11.34 -22.02 -11.25
CA SER A 13 -10.28 -21.92 -12.25
C SER A 13 -10.59 -22.60 -13.58
N LYS A 14 -11.77 -23.19 -13.77
CA LYS A 14 -12.04 -23.98 -14.98
C LYS A 14 -12.80 -23.25 -16.11
N ALA A 15 -12.96 -21.92 -16.05
CA ALA A 15 -13.77 -21.20 -17.05
C ALA A 15 -13.16 -19.91 -17.64
N ARG A 16 -11.93 -19.53 -17.33
CA ARG A 16 -11.23 -18.40 -17.96
C ARG A 16 -9.73 -18.60 -17.86
N ASP A 17 -9.00 -18.24 -18.92
CA ASP A 17 -7.54 -18.18 -19.01
C ASP A 17 -6.91 -17.26 -17.94
N PHE A 18 -6.96 -17.67 -16.67
CA PHE A 18 -6.32 -16.95 -15.58
C PHE A 18 -4.93 -17.53 -15.32
N PRO A 19 -3.88 -16.68 -15.25
CA PRO A 19 -2.52 -17.13 -14.99
C PRO A 19 -2.41 -17.83 -13.64
N ASP A 20 -1.51 -18.83 -13.55
CA ASP A 20 -1.27 -19.62 -12.34
C ASP A 20 -1.10 -18.73 -11.09
N ARG A 21 -1.87 -19.04 -10.05
CA ARG A 21 -1.76 -18.38 -8.74
C ARG A 21 -0.45 -18.80 -8.07
N PRO A 22 0.25 -17.90 -7.35
CA PRO A 22 1.52 -18.24 -6.71
C PRO A 22 1.35 -19.42 -5.70
N ALA A 23 2.17 -20.47 -5.79
CA ALA A 23 2.05 -21.77 -5.08
C ALA A 23 2.17 -21.76 -3.52
N GLN A 24 1.14 -22.03 -2.72
CA GLN A 24 1.07 -21.76 -1.25
C GLN A 24 2.22 -22.19 -0.26
N LYS A 25 3.37 -22.74 -0.66
CA LYS A 25 4.58 -23.11 0.13
C LYS A 25 5.26 -21.98 0.94
N PHE A 26 4.64 -20.81 1.06
CA PHE A 26 5.08 -19.58 1.72
C PHE A 26 5.65 -19.75 3.13
N MET A 27 5.33 -20.85 3.81
CA MET A 27 5.76 -21.08 5.17
C MET A 27 7.15 -21.76 5.24
N ASP A 28 7.64 -22.49 4.25
CA ASP A 28 8.75 -23.43 4.50
C ASP A 28 10.15 -22.81 4.63
N ASN A 29 10.39 -21.57 4.18
CA ASN A 29 11.67 -20.88 4.39
C ASN A 29 11.69 -20.14 5.74
N PRO A 30 12.50 -20.56 6.74
CA PRO A 30 12.47 -20.02 8.10
C PRO A 30 12.76 -18.51 8.19
N ILE A 31 13.63 -18.00 7.32
CA ILE A 31 14.07 -16.59 7.34
C ILE A 31 12.94 -15.69 6.83
N LEU A 32 12.34 -16.05 5.69
CA LEU A 32 11.21 -15.33 5.11
C LEU A 32 9.96 -15.46 5.98
N ARG A 33 9.70 -16.64 6.56
CA ARG A 33 8.61 -16.87 7.53
C ARG A 33 8.76 -15.94 8.74
N LYS A 34 9.96 -15.81 9.31
CA LYS A 34 10.23 -14.95 10.48
C LYS A 34 10.09 -13.46 10.16
N MET A 35 10.52 -13.01 8.97
CA MET A 35 10.35 -11.63 8.51
C MET A 35 8.88 -11.30 8.19
N PHE A 36 8.15 -12.24 7.58
CA PHE A 36 6.73 -12.04 7.24
C PHE A 36 5.83 -12.13 8.48
N GLN A 37 6.10 -13.04 9.43
CA GLN A 37 5.40 -13.14 10.72
C GLN A 37 5.72 -11.98 11.68
N ALA A 38 6.89 -11.34 11.56
CA ALA A 38 7.20 -10.13 12.34
C ALA A 38 6.50 -8.86 11.81
N SER A 39 6.03 -8.86 10.56
CA SER A 39 5.47 -7.69 9.89
C SER A 39 3.92 -7.55 9.77
N PRO A 40 3.02 -8.54 10.07
CA PRO A 40 1.61 -8.41 9.66
C PRO A 40 0.82 -7.40 10.50
N ILE A 41 1.22 -7.16 11.75
CA ILE A 41 0.43 -6.37 12.71
C ILE A 41 0.85 -4.89 12.72
N ARG A 42 2.12 -4.59 12.42
CA ARG A 42 2.63 -3.20 12.41
C ARG A 42 2.35 -2.48 11.09
N ASN A 43 2.44 -3.20 9.96
CA ASN A 43 2.33 -2.57 8.65
C ASN A 43 0.93 -2.11 8.28
N THR A 44 -0.13 -2.78 8.77
CA THR A 44 -1.51 -2.40 8.49
C THR A 44 -1.87 -1.06 9.13
N LYS A 45 -1.56 -0.86 10.42
CA LYS A 45 -1.79 0.43 11.11
C LYS A 45 -1.00 1.58 10.49
N ALA A 46 0.30 1.37 10.24
CA ALA A 46 1.15 2.36 9.60
C ALA A 46 0.66 2.72 8.18
N SER A 47 0.23 1.72 7.40
CA SER A 47 -0.35 1.93 6.08
C SER A 47 -1.64 2.74 6.17
N THR A 48 -2.54 2.39 7.09
CA THR A 48 -3.79 3.13 7.30
C THR A 48 -3.51 4.59 7.65
N ALA A 49 -2.66 4.85 8.64
CA ALA A 49 -2.27 6.20 9.03
C ALA A 49 -1.63 6.98 7.87
N PHE A 50 -0.81 6.33 7.04
CA PHE A 50 -0.26 6.94 5.85
C PHE A 50 -1.33 7.38 4.85
N TYR A 51 -2.30 6.51 4.55
CA TYR A 51 -3.37 6.82 3.61
C TYR A 51 -4.35 7.87 4.13
N GLU A 52 -4.63 7.87 5.44
CA GLU A 52 -5.41 8.93 6.10
C GLU A 52 -4.69 10.27 5.98
N ARG A 53 -3.41 10.33 6.37
CA ARG A 53 -2.61 11.55 6.26
C ARG A 53 -2.51 12.06 4.82
N MET A 54 -2.40 11.15 3.86
CA MET A 54 -2.40 11.48 2.44
C MET A 54 -3.72 12.11 2.00
N LYS A 55 -4.84 11.54 2.43
CA LYS A 55 -6.18 12.09 2.16
C LYS A 55 -6.32 13.49 2.76
N ASP A 56 -5.83 13.71 3.98
CA ASP A 56 -5.87 15.02 4.63
C ASP A 56 -5.09 16.07 3.82
N VAL A 57 -3.89 15.74 3.35
CA VAL A 57 -3.08 16.61 2.48
C VAL A 57 -3.82 16.93 1.19
N GLU A 58 -4.40 15.91 0.55
CA GLU A 58 -5.11 16.07 -0.72
C GLU A 58 -6.34 16.97 -0.55
N GLN A 59 -7.10 16.79 0.53
CA GLN A 59 -8.25 17.62 0.87
C GLN A 59 -7.81 19.07 1.16
N ALA A 60 -6.82 19.28 2.03
CA ALA A 60 -6.30 20.62 2.33
C ALA A 60 -5.85 21.35 1.06
N HIS A 61 -5.19 20.65 0.15
CA HIS A 61 -4.78 21.21 -1.13
C HIS A 61 -5.96 21.51 -2.06
N ALA A 62 -6.98 20.66 -2.08
CA ALA A 62 -8.20 20.89 -2.84
C ALA A 62 -8.94 22.13 -2.34
N ASP A 63 -9.06 22.29 -1.02
CA ASP A 63 -9.68 23.44 -0.36
C ASP A 63 -8.94 24.73 -0.75
N LEU A 64 -7.61 24.76 -0.63
CA LEU A 64 -6.78 25.90 -1.06
C LEU A 64 -6.94 26.20 -2.56
N SER A 65 -6.96 25.16 -3.41
CA SER A 65 -7.16 25.35 -4.84
C SER A 65 -8.54 25.90 -5.16
N LEU A 66 -9.56 25.54 -4.39
CA LEU A 66 -10.93 26.02 -4.57
C LEU A 66 -11.02 27.49 -4.15
N SER A 67 -10.54 27.85 -2.97
CA SER A 67 -10.50 29.25 -2.50
C SER A 67 -9.74 30.15 -3.47
N LYS A 68 -8.60 29.67 -3.99
CA LYS A 68 -7.84 30.40 -5.01
C LYS A 68 -8.63 30.61 -6.31
N LYS A 69 -9.40 29.61 -6.76
CA LYS A 69 -10.25 29.72 -7.96
C LYS A 69 -11.40 30.70 -7.76
N LEU A 70 -11.97 30.74 -6.57
CA LEU A 70 -13.04 31.66 -6.18
C LEU A 70 -12.54 33.07 -5.83
N GLN A 71 -11.21 33.28 -5.82
CA GLN A 71 -10.56 34.52 -5.38
C GLN A 71 -10.90 34.91 -3.93
N ASP A 72 -11.29 33.92 -3.12
CA ASP A 72 -11.59 34.06 -1.70
C ASP A 72 -10.28 33.94 -0.90
N TRP A 73 -9.56 35.06 -0.80
CA TRP A 73 -8.25 35.12 -0.18
C TRP A 73 -8.28 35.01 1.35
N ASP A 74 -9.36 35.46 1.98
CA ASP A 74 -9.54 35.35 3.42
C ASP A 74 -9.65 33.88 3.83
N ARG A 75 -10.52 33.13 3.16
CA ARG A 75 -10.65 31.69 3.37
C ARG A 75 -9.38 30.92 2.99
N TYR A 76 -8.69 31.34 1.93
CA TYR A 76 -7.41 30.74 1.56
C TYR A 76 -6.39 30.87 2.69
N LYS A 77 -6.28 32.06 3.30
CA LYS A 77 -5.35 32.33 4.39
C LYS A 77 -5.70 31.52 5.64
N GLU A 78 -6.99 31.44 5.98
CA GLU A 78 -7.49 30.64 7.10
C GLU A 78 -7.09 29.15 6.96
N ILE A 79 -7.44 28.53 5.83
CA ILE A 79 -7.09 27.12 5.56
C ILE A 79 -5.58 26.90 5.57
N TYR A 80 -4.83 27.86 5.01
CA TYR A 80 -3.37 27.76 4.97
C TYR A 80 -2.78 27.80 6.37
N GLU A 81 -3.18 28.74 7.23
CA GLU A 81 -2.68 28.85 8.60
C GLU A 81 -3.05 27.65 9.45
N GLU A 82 -4.27 27.13 9.31
CA GLU A 82 -4.75 25.95 10.03
C GLU A 82 -3.98 24.69 9.62
N LYS A 83 -3.73 24.50 8.31
CA LYS A 83 -3.20 23.25 7.75
C LYS A 83 -1.74 23.34 7.28
N LYS A 84 -1.01 24.42 7.58
CA LYS A 84 0.38 24.63 7.11
C LYS A 84 1.33 23.48 7.45
N ASP A 85 1.22 22.92 8.65
CA ASP A 85 2.10 21.84 9.09
C ASP A 85 1.85 20.55 8.33
N LEU A 86 0.58 20.25 8.02
CA LEU A 86 0.18 19.15 7.14
C LEU A 86 0.68 19.39 5.70
N LEU A 87 0.47 20.59 5.18
CA LEU A 87 0.83 20.96 3.80
C LEU A 87 2.34 20.96 3.56
N LYS A 88 3.15 21.26 4.59
CA LYS A 88 4.62 21.16 4.56
C LYS A 88 5.09 19.78 4.13
N TRP A 89 4.39 18.72 4.54
CA TRP A 89 4.75 17.33 4.23
C TRP A 89 4.19 16.82 2.90
N LYS A 90 3.41 17.63 2.17
CA LYS A 90 2.79 17.24 0.89
C LYS A 90 3.79 16.64 -0.10
N GLY A 91 4.96 17.27 -0.26
CA GLY A 91 6.00 16.80 -1.17
C GLY A 91 6.53 15.42 -0.78
N PHE A 92 6.76 15.21 0.52
CA PHE A 92 7.21 13.92 1.06
C PHE A 92 6.16 12.83 0.83
N ILE A 93 4.91 13.07 1.25
CA ILE A 93 3.81 12.11 1.13
C ILE A 93 3.58 11.73 -0.33
N LYS A 94 3.51 12.71 -1.24
CA LYS A 94 3.33 12.46 -2.68
C LYS A 94 4.48 11.65 -3.29
N LYS A 95 5.73 11.92 -2.88
CA LYS A 95 6.90 11.13 -3.33
C LYS A 95 6.79 9.68 -2.87
N LYS A 96 6.40 9.45 -1.61
CA LYS A 96 6.23 8.10 -1.07
C LYS A 96 5.06 7.35 -1.73
N GLN A 97 3.92 8.01 -1.90
CA GLN A 97 2.76 7.49 -2.63
C GLN A 97 3.16 6.99 -4.03
N ARG A 98 3.93 7.78 -4.79
CA ARG A 98 4.43 7.39 -6.12
C ARG A 98 5.28 6.12 -6.08
N ILE A 99 6.20 6.01 -5.12
CA ILE A 99 7.05 4.83 -4.96
C ILE A 99 6.20 3.59 -4.66
N LEU A 100 5.22 3.70 -3.77
CA LEU A 100 4.33 2.60 -3.41
C LEU A 100 3.45 2.16 -4.58
N ASN A 101 2.95 3.11 -5.35
CA ASN A 101 2.16 2.83 -6.54
C ASN A 101 2.98 2.09 -7.60
N GLU A 102 4.25 2.46 -7.78
CA GLU A 102 5.16 1.77 -8.70
C GLU A 102 5.44 0.34 -8.23
N LEU A 103 5.65 0.12 -6.92
CA LEU A 103 5.80 -1.24 -6.37
C LEU A 103 4.54 -2.07 -6.58
N ASN A 104 3.37 -1.52 -6.29
CA ASN A 104 2.09 -2.20 -6.50
C ASN A 104 1.84 -2.51 -7.98
N LYS A 105 2.26 -1.62 -8.89
CA LYS A 105 2.19 -1.84 -10.34
C LYS A 105 3.09 -3.00 -10.75
N ARG A 106 4.33 -3.07 -10.26
CA ARG A 106 5.26 -4.19 -10.53
C ARG A 106 4.72 -5.51 -9.99
N ILE A 107 4.20 -5.52 -8.77
CA ILE A 107 3.54 -6.70 -8.18
C ILE A 107 2.38 -7.16 -9.07
N ARG A 108 1.58 -6.22 -9.58
CA ARG A 108 0.46 -6.53 -10.49
C ARG A 108 0.95 -7.12 -11.81
N VAL A 109 1.98 -6.55 -12.42
CA VAL A 109 2.58 -7.05 -13.67
C VAL A 109 3.06 -8.49 -13.48
N ILE A 110 3.83 -8.78 -12.42
CA ILE A 110 4.35 -10.12 -12.14
C ILE A 110 3.21 -11.12 -11.87
N ARG A 111 2.19 -10.71 -11.11
CA ARG A 111 1.04 -11.55 -10.79
C ARG A 111 0.29 -12.02 -12.04
N PHE A 112 0.14 -11.14 -13.03
CA PHE A 112 -0.60 -11.42 -14.26
C PHE A 112 0.29 -11.87 -15.43
N ASP A 113 1.60 -11.98 -15.24
CA ASP A 113 2.51 -12.48 -16.27
C ASP A 113 2.22 -13.96 -16.54
N THR A 114 1.89 -14.32 -17.77
CA THR A 114 1.60 -15.72 -18.15
C THR A 114 2.88 -16.52 -18.48
N ARG A 115 4.02 -15.84 -18.67
CA ARG A 115 5.29 -16.46 -19.07
C ARG A 115 6.14 -16.93 -17.90
N MET A 116 5.82 -16.45 -16.69
CA MET A 116 6.60 -16.68 -15.48
C MET A 116 6.03 -17.86 -14.67
N GLY A 117 6.90 -18.77 -14.22
CA GLY A 117 6.51 -19.91 -13.39
C GLY A 117 6.00 -19.49 -12.01
N ALA A 118 5.18 -20.32 -11.36
CA ALA A 118 4.54 -19.98 -10.09
C ALA A 118 5.55 -19.67 -8.96
N ASP A 119 6.70 -20.35 -8.93
CA ASP A 119 7.75 -20.14 -7.93
C ASP A 119 8.56 -18.86 -8.20
N GLU A 120 8.90 -18.59 -9.46
CA GLU A 120 9.59 -17.36 -9.88
C GLU A 120 8.71 -16.11 -9.64
N LYS A 121 7.41 -16.20 -9.93
CA LYS A 121 6.45 -15.14 -9.60
C LYS A 121 6.45 -14.83 -8.11
N ARG A 122 6.44 -15.87 -7.28
CA ARG A 122 6.46 -15.70 -5.83
C ARG A 122 7.71 -15.00 -5.38
N GLU A 123 8.89 -15.50 -5.75
CA GLU A 123 10.16 -14.94 -5.28
C GLU A 123 10.26 -13.45 -5.60
N ARG A 124 9.89 -13.07 -6.82
CA ARG A 124 9.89 -11.65 -7.24
C ARG A 124 8.85 -10.82 -6.49
N MET A 125 7.64 -11.35 -6.28
CA MET A 125 6.61 -10.65 -5.51
C MET A 125 7.03 -10.47 -4.05
N ASP A 126 7.70 -11.45 -3.46
CA ASP A 126 8.16 -11.42 -2.06
C ASP A 126 9.20 -10.33 -1.83
N GLN A 127 10.17 -10.21 -2.73
CA GLN A 127 11.15 -9.12 -2.71
C GLN A 127 10.47 -7.75 -2.77
N LEU A 128 9.43 -7.60 -3.60
CA LEU A 128 8.68 -6.36 -3.71
C LEU A 128 7.83 -6.06 -2.47
N TYR A 129 7.22 -7.07 -1.86
CA TYR A 129 6.48 -6.91 -0.60
C TYR A 129 7.40 -6.52 0.55
N LEU A 130 8.58 -7.13 0.64
CA LEU A 130 9.59 -6.77 1.63
C LEU A 130 10.01 -5.31 1.50
N LEU A 131 10.31 -4.87 0.26
CA LEU A 131 10.69 -3.49 0.00
C LEU A 131 9.55 -2.51 0.34
N ARG A 132 8.31 -2.86 -0.01
CA ARG A 132 7.12 -2.06 0.34
C ARG A 132 6.99 -1.91 1.85
N ASN A 133 7.15 -3.01 2.60
CA ASN A 133 7.04 -3.02 4.06
C ASN A 133 8.14 -2.17 4.70
N GLN A 134 9.39 -2.28 4.25
CA GLN A 134 10.49 -1.44 4.72
C GLN A 134 10.23 0.06 4.47
N ILE A 135 9.64 0.40 3.33
CA ILE A 135 9.27 1.79 3.03
C ILE A 135 8.18 2.27 3.98
N MET A 136 7.15 1.46 4.23
CA MET A 136 6.09 1.78 5.19
C MET A 136 6.62 1.98 6.61
N ASP A 137 7.49 1.09 7.07
CA ASP A 137 8.12 1.20 8.39
C ASP A 137 8.89 2.52 8.54
N ARG A 138 9.68 2.89 7.53
CA ARG A 138 10.40 4.18 7.52
C ARG A 138 9.47 5.40 7.48
N ILE A 139 8.30 5.27 6.87
CA ILE A 139 7.31 6.35 6.85
C ILE A 139 6.65 6.46 8.23
N ALA A 140 6.35 5.32 8.88
CA ALA A 140 5.78 5.29 10.23
C ALA A 140 6.70 5.97 11.26
N GLU A 141 8.01 5.84 11.11
CA GLU A 141 9.00 6.48 11.98
C GLU A 141 9.14 7.99 11.71
N SER A 142 8.69 8.47 10.55
CA SER A 142 8.83 9.86 10.13
C SER A 142 7.91 10.81 10.93
N PRO A 143 8.37 12.03 11.25
CA PRO A 143 7.51 13.08 11.81
C PRO A 143 6.32 13.46 10.92
N ALA A 144 6.34 13.07 9.64
CA ALA A 144 5.23 13.36 8.72
C ALA A 144 3.91 12.62 9.09
N LEU A 145 4.00 11.51 9.84
CA LEU A 145 2.86 10.71 10.30
C LEU A 145 2.57 10.81 11.80
N ARG A 146 3.31 11.65 12.53
CA ARG A 146 3.03 11.98 13.93
C ARG A 146 2.27 13.28 14.00
#